data_AF-A0A3D8IMJ2-F1
#
_entry.id   AF-A0A3D8IMJ2-F1
#
_cell.length_a   1.000
_cell.length_b   1.000
_cell.length_c   1.000
_cell.angle_alpha   90.00
_cell.angle_beta   90.00
_cell.angle_gamma   90.00
#
_symmetry.space_group_name_H-M   'P 1'
#
loop_
_entity.id
_entity.type
_entity.pdbx_description
1 polymer ?
#
loop_
_entity_poly.entity_id
_entity_poly.type
_entity_poly.pdbx_seq_one_letter_code
_entity_poly.pdbx_strand_id
1 'polypeptide(L)'
;MKKIIMLLLCLNCLLLIAKDSYAKKSSQSKQEKQTQDSTQKAQIQQLKLPNFNKSKEAKETLYQSISLQFGNTKKKYKILKKGIIASKMTHNLFKDSTKTCNELLLIALKDMQEQAINTNGTKLINIVSNFPNTSHNSSTTFQCEVGSVFTIIMLKANIAR
;
A
#
# COMPACT_ATOMS: atom_id res chain seq x y z
N MET A 1 48.58 -47.27 -10.58
CA MET A 1 47.72 -46.83 -11.71
C MET A 1 46.27 -46.44 -11.30
N LYS A 2 45.98 -46.14 -10.02
CA LYS A 2 44.62 -45.71 -9.58
C LYS A 2 44.48 -44.20 -9.27
N LYS A 3 45.59 -43.46 -9.14
CA LYS A 3 45.55 -42.01 -8.82
C LYS A 3 45.31 -41.09 -10.03
N ILE A 4 45.65 -41.52 -11.24
CA ILE A 4 45.51 -40.70 -12.47
C ILE A 4 44.05 -40.70 -12.97
N ILE A 5 43.30 -41.79 -12.79
CA ILE A 5 41.89 -41.88 -13.20
C ILE A 5 40.99 -40.98 -12.36
N MET A 6 41.35 -40.70 -11.10
CA MET A 6 40.55 -39.84 -10.22
C MET A 6 40.66 -38.35 -10.58
N LEU A 7 41.78 -37.89 -11.16
CA LEU A 7 41.94 -36.48 -11.55
C LEU A 7 41.18 -36.13 -12.85
N LEU A 8 41.06 -37.09 -13.77
CA LEU A 8 40.35 -36.90 -15.04
C LEU A 8 38.82 -36.85 -14.88
N LEU A 9 38.26 -37.48 -13.84
CA LEU A 9 36.83 -37.37 -13.49
C LEU A 9 36.48 -36.04 -12.81
N CYS A 10 37.42 -35.38 -12.13
CA CYS A 10 37.18 -34.07 -11.52
C CYS A 10 37.24 -32.92 -12.54
N LEU A 11 38.04 -33.04 -13.61
CA LEU A 11 38.16 -32.00 -14.62
C LEU A 11 36.91 -31.88 -15.52
N ASN A 12 36.23 -33.00 -15.78
CA ASN A 12 34.94 -33.00 -16.50
C ASN A 12 33.74 -32.61 -15.62
N CYS A 13 33.88 -32.60 -14.29
CA CYS A 13 32.82 -32.15 -13.39
C CYS A 13 32.78 -30.61 -13.28
N LEU A 14 33.92 -29.92 -13.41
CA LEU A 14 33.96 -28.45 -13.35
C LEU A 14 33.36 -27.74 -14.58
N LEU A 15 33.34 -28.39 -15.75
CA LEU A 15 32.81 -27.80 -16.99
C LEU A 15 31.28 -27.92 -17.16
N LEU A 16 30.60 -28.68 -16.30
CA LEU A 16 29.14 -28.81 -16.33
C LEU A 16 28.39 -27.85 -15.37
N ILE A 17 29.08 -27.17 -14.45
CA ILE A 17 28.44 -26.27 -13.47
C ILE A 17 28.35 -24.82 -13.98
N ALA A 18 29.08 -24.45 -15.05
CA ALA A 18 29.15 -23.06 -15.52
C ALA A 18 28.08 -22.64 -16.55
N LYS A 19 27.22 -23.56 -17.04
CA LYS A 19 26.18 -23.22 -18.03
C LYS A 19 24.79 -22.91 -17.44
N ASP A 20 24.56 -23.14 -16.15
CA ASP A 20 23.25 -22.91 -15.52
C ASP A 20 23.07 -21.51 -14.90
N SER A 21 24.08 -20.64 -14.96
CA SER A 21 24.05 -19.34 -14.27
C SER A 21 23.67 -18.13 -15.15
N TYR A 22 23.14 -18.35 -16.37
CA TYR A 22 22.63 -17.28 -17.26
C TYR A 22 21.12 -17.37 -17.55
N ALA A 23 20.37 -18.21 -16.85
CA ALA A 23 18.92 -18.35 -16.99
C ALA A 23 18.15 -18.25 -15.66
N LYS A 24 18.62 -17.41 -14.73
CA LYS A 24 17.92 -17.13 -13.47
C LYS A 24 18.05 -15.66 -13.04
N LYS A 25 17.65 -14.76 -13.93
CA LYS A 25 17.38 -13.35 -13.63
C LYS A 25 16.00 -12.98 -14.20
N SER A 26 14.93 -13.46 -13.56
CA SER A 26 13.57 -12.88 -13.59
C SER A 26 12.52 -13.85 -13.00
N SER A 27 12.68 -14.27 -11.75
CA SER A 27 11.60 -15.05 -11.10
C SER A 27 11.75 -15.08 -9.58
N GLN A 28 11.65 -13.89 -8.99
CA GLN A 28 11.07 -13.67 -7.66
C GLN A 28 10.21 -12.39 -7.69
N SER A 29 9.36 -12.32 -8.71
CA SER A 29 8.10 -11.56 -8.76
C SER A 29 7.03 -12.60 -9.13
N LYS A 30 6.73 -13.50 -8.19
CA LYS A 30 5.76 -14.59 -8.38
C LYS A 30 4.88 -14.74 -7.15
N GLN A 31 4.22 -13.64 -6.81
CA GLN A 31 2.84 -13.62 -6.33
C GLN A 31 2.11 -12.45 -7.03
N GLU A 32 2.26 -12.42 -8.36
CA GLU A 32 1.40 -11.69 -9.30
C GLU A 32 1.06 -12.67 -10.42
N LYS A 33 0.09 -13.55 -10.17
CA LYS A 33 -0.87 -14.03 -11.17
C LYS A 33 -1.87 -14.98 -10.50
N GLN A 34 -2.98 -14.43 -10.07
CA GLN A 34 -4.25 -15.06 -10.42
C GLN A 34 -5.06 -13.99 -11.16
N THR A 35 -4.83 -13.95 -12.47
CA THR A 35 -5.65 -13.23 -13.42
C THR A 35 -6.98 -13.96 -13.49
N GLN A 36 -8.05 -13.31 -13.06
CA GLN A 36 -9.31 -13.43 -13.80
C GLN A 36 -9.55 -12.10 -14.48
N ASP A 37 -9.19 -12.11 -15.76
CA ASP A 37 -9.74 -11.24 -16.78
C ASP A 37 -11.25 -11.47 -16.84
N SER A 38 -11.96 -10.60 -16.14
CA SER A 38 -13.17 -10.02 -16.70
C SER A 38 -12.94 -8.52 -16.60
N THR A 39 -12.76 -7.88 -17.75
CA THR A 39 -12.65 -6.43 -17.87
C THR A 39 -13.94 -5.76 -17.38
N GLN A 40 -14.06 -5.56 -16.07
CA GLN A 40 -14.90 -4.54 -15.47
C GLN A 40 -13.94 -3.50 -14.90
N LYS A 41 -13.75 -2.45 -15.69
CA LYS A 41 -12.87 -1.32 -15.38
C LYS A 41 -13.24 -0.79 -13.99
N ALA A 42 -12.39 -1.02 -13.00
CA ALA A 42 -12.56 -0.43 -11.69
C ALA A 42 -12.55 1.10 -11.84
N GLN A 43 -13.51 1.76 -11.20
CA GLN A 43 -13.73 3.19 -11.33
C GLN A 43 -13.20 3.91 -10.10
N ILE A 44 -12.33 4.90 -10.33
CA ILE A 44 -11.95 5.85 -9.28
C ILE A 44 -13.13 6.77 -8.99
N GLN A 45 -13.64 6.71 -7.77
CA GLN A 45 -14.61 7.65 -7.23
C GLN A 45 -13.88 8.67 -6.36
N GLN A 46 -14.18 9.96 -6.54
CA GLN A 46 -13.71 11.03 -5.67
C GLN A 46 -14.85 11.40 -4.70
N LEU A 47 -14.61 11.22 -3.41
CA LEU A 47 -15.59 11.42 -2.35
C LEU A 47 -15.16 12.55 -1.42
N LYS A 48 -16.12 13.24 -0.78
CA LYS A 48 -15.84 14.23 0.25
C LYS A 48 -15.34 13.55 1.51
N LEU A 49 -14.37 14.16 2.18
CA LEU A 49 -13.93 13.70 3.49
C LEU A 49 -15.08 13.82 4.49
N PRO A 50 -15.36 12.75 5.27
CA PRO A 50 -16.39 12.81 6.29
C PRO A 50 -15.94 13.72 7.44
N ASN A 51 -16.91 14.26 8.18
CA ASN A 51 -16.61 15.01 9.40
C ASN A 51 -16.27 14.04 10.54
N PHE A 52 -14.98 13.74 10.71
CA PHE A 52 -14.49 12.81 11.74
C PHE A 52 -14.90 13.22 13.17
N ASN A 53 -15.08 14.51 13.44
CA ASN A 53 -15.48 15.01 14.77
C ASN A 53 -16.96 14.80 15.07
N LYS A 54 -17.80 14.58 14.05
CA LYS A 54 -19.23 14.33 14.20
C LYS A 54 -19.60 12.85 14.09
N SER A 55 -18.75 12.03 13.49
CA SER A 55 -18.99 10.59 13.34
C SER A 55 -18.62 9.82 14.61
N LYS A 56 -19.57 9.04 15.15
CA LYS A 56 -19.33 8.11 16.26
C LYS A 56 -18.31 7.04 15.86
N GLU A 57 -18.50 6.43 14.69
CA GLU A 57 -17.63 5.39 14.14
C GLU A 57 -16.19 5.87 13.99
N ALA A 58 -15.98 7.11 13.52
CA ALA A 58 -14.64 7.69 13.38
C ALA A 58 -13.97 7.90 14.74
N LYS A 59 -14.73 8.33 15.77
CA LYS A 59 -14.21 8.50 17.13
C LYS A 59 -13.81 7.18 17.79
N GLU A 60 -14.56 6.12 17.52
CA GLU A 60 -14.30 4.78 18.05
C GLU A 60 -13.14 4.08 17.31
N THR A 61 -12.96 4.38 16.02
CA THR A 61 -11.93 3.73 15.19
C THR A 61 -10.57 4.43 15.25
N LEU A 62 -10.56 5.77 15.31
CA LEU A 62 -9.34 6.57 15.16
C LEU A 62 -8.75 7.03 16.51
N TYR A 63 -7.42 7.07 16.57
CA TYR A 63 -6.68 7.62 17.70
C TYR A 63 -6.79 9.15 17.72
N GLN A 64 -7.52 9.69 18.69
CA GLN A 64 -7.76 11.14 18.82
C GLN A 64 -6.48 11.93 19.19
N SER A 65 -5.45 11.25 19.68
CA SER A 65 -4.14 11.85 19.99
C SER A 65 -3.31 12.18 18.74
N ILE A 66 -3.67 11.62 17.56
CA ILE A 66 -2.94 11.84 16.30
C ILE A 66 -3.74 12.75 15.38
N SER A 67 -3.22 13.96 15.14
CA SER A 67 -3.84 14.92 14.23
C SER A 67 -3.73 14.46 12.77
N LEU A 68 -4.82 14.56 12.01
CA LEU A 68 -4.87 14.24 10.58
C LEU A 68 -4.91 15.52 9.75
N GLN A 69 -3.99 15.67 8.79
CA GLN A 69 -3.97 16.79 7.85
C GLN A 69 -3.93 16.29 6.40
N PHE A 70 -5.07 16.45 5.73
CA PHE A 70 -5.25 16.11 4.32
C PHE A 70 -4.72 17.18 3.39
N GLY A 71 -4.21 16.73 2.25
CA GLY A 71 -3.58 17.57 1.26
C GLY A 71 -2.18 18.05 1.66
N ASN A 72 -1.42 18.50 0.67
CA ASN A 72 -0.07 18.98 0.88
C ASN A 72 -0.09 20.32 1.63
N THR A 73 0.62 20.37 2.76
CA THR A 73 0.78 21.58 3.56
C THR A 73 2.08 22.31 3.23
N LYS A 74 2.04 23.65 3.25
CA LYS A 74 3.24 24.50 3.17
C LYS A 74 3.91 24.71 4.53
N LYS A 75 3.24 24.31 5.62
CA LYS A 75 3.76 24.48 6.98
C LYS A 75 4.94 23.55 7.22
N LYS A 76 5.97 24.07 7.89
CA LYS A 76 7.16 23.29 8.28
C LYS A 76 6.84 22.47 9.54
N TYR A 77 7.18 21.18 9.49
CA TYR A 77 7.06 20.24 10.59
C TYR A 77 8.36 19.48 10.78
N LYS A 78 8.62 18.98 12.00
CA LYS A 78 9.69 18.01 12.22
C LYS A 78 9.21 16.65 11.68
N ILE A 79 9.67 16.31 10.49
CA ILE A 79 9.31 15.05 9.84
C ILE A 79 10.08 13.90 10.48
N LEU A 80 9.37 12.88 10.95
CA LEU A 80 9.96 11.67 11.53
C LEU A 80 10.07 10.57 10.47
N LYS A 81 9.07 10.45 9.59
CA LYS A 81 9.05 9.48 8.49
C LYS A 81 8.29 10.03 7.29
N LYS A 82 8.83 9.89 6.08
CA LYS A 82 8.21 10.36 4.83
C LYS A 82 7.56 9.20 4.07
N GLY A 83 6.47 9.50 3.39
CA GLY A 83 5.89 8.63 2.36
C GLY A 83 5.42 7.27 2.88
N ILE A 84 4.88 7.20 4.10
CA ILE A 84 4.20 5.98 4.54
C ILE A 84 2.97 5.76 3.68
N ILE A 85 2.67 4.50 3.38
CA ILE A 85 1.53 4.10 2.54
C ILE A 85 0.66 3.15 3.35
N ALA A 86 -0.65 3.34 3.27
CA ALA A 86 -1.65 2.38 3.74
C ALA A 86 -2.60 2.06 2.58
N SER A 87 -2.71 0.77 2.26
CA SER A 87 -3.64 0.26 1.26
C SER A 87 -4.59 -0.72 1.92
N LYS A 88 -5.90 -0.56 1.69
CA LYS A 88 -6.94 -1.44 2.24
C LYS A 88 -7.90 -1.83 1.15
N MET A 89 -8.30 -3.10 1.16
CA MET A 89 -9.18 -3.72 0.18
C MET A 89 -10.25 -4.54 0.89
N THR A 90 -11.46 -4.57 0.35
CA THR A 90 -12.52 -5.46 0.82
C THR A 90 -13.44 -5.89 -0.33
N HIS A 91 -14.16 -6.99 -0.12
CA HIS A 91 -15.22 -7.40 -1.03
C HIS A 91 -16.46 -6.54 -0.81
N ASN A 92 -17.00 -5.98 -1.90
CA ASN A 92 -18.12 -5.04 -1.88
C ASN A 92 -19.39 -5.57 -2.56
N LEU A 93 -19.48 -6.89 -2.78
CA LEU A 93 -20.68 -7.53 -3.34
C LEU A 93 -21.91 -7.13 -2.53
N PHE A 94 -22.88 -6.50 -3.19
CA PHE A 94 -24.14 -6.01 -2.63
C PHE A 94 -24.02 -4.93 -1.54
N LYS A 95 -22.88 -4.25 -1.42
CA LYS A 95 -22.69 -3.13 -0.49
C LYS A 95 -22.74 -1.79 -1.20
N ASP A 96 -23.18 -0.76 -0.46
CA ASP A 96 -23.05 0.62 -0.92
C ASP A 96 -21.56 1.00 -1.04
N SER A 97 -21.17 1.46 -2.23
CA SER A 97 -19.76 1.75 -2.52
C SER A 97 -19.24 2.92 -1.70
N THR A 98 -20.04 3.96 -1.49
CA THR A 98 -19.65 5.17 -0.73
C THR A 98 -19.41 4.83 0.73
N LYS A 99 -20.31 4.05 1.33
CA LYS A 99 -20.17 3.57 2.70
C LYS A 99 -18.91 2.72 2.84
N THR A 100 -18.70 1.77 1.94
CA THR A 100 -17.52 0.90 1.93
C THR A 100 -16.22 1.70 1.81
N CYS A 101 -16.20 2.74 0.96
CA CYS A 101 -15.06 3.63 0.83
C CYS A 101 -14.77 4.43 2.12
N ASN A 102 -15.80 4.90 2.81
CA ASN A 102 -15.64 5.60 4.09
C ASN A 102 -15.12 4.66 5.20
N GLU A 103 -15.62 3.42 5.27
CA GLU A 103 -15.12 2.41 6.21
C GLU A 103 -13.63 2.10 5.96
N LEU A 104 -13.27 1.85 4.70
CA LEU A 104 -11.86 1.62 4.32
C LEU A 104 -10.97 2.83 4.61
N LEU A 105 -11.48 4.06 4.43
CA LEU A 105 -10.77 5.28 4.80
C LEU A 105 -10.42 5.28 6.29
N LEU A 106 -11.38 4.96 7.18
CA LEU A 106 -11.12 4.90 8.61
C LEU A 106 -10.08 3.83 8.97
N ILE A 107 -10.17 2.64 8.36
CA ILE A 107 -9.22 1.55 8.59
C ILE A 107 -7.81 1.93 8.12
N ALA A 108 -7.69 2.56 6.95
CA ALA A 108 -6.39 3.01 6.42
C ALA A 108 -5.77 4.11 7.28
N LEU A 109 -6.58 5.05 7.76
CA LEU A 109 -6.13 6.11 8.67
C LEU A 109 -5.67 5.53 10.01
N LYS A 110 -6.42 4.58 10.57
CA LYS A 110 -6.06 3.90 11.81
C LYS A 110 -4.68 3.24 11.71
N ASP A 111 -4.43 2.48 10.64
CA ASP A 111 -3.13 1.85 10.36
C ASP A 111 -1.99 2.90 10.32
N MET A 112 -2.20 4.02 9.61
CA MET A 112 -1.22 5.11 9.61
C MET A 112 -1.01 5.74 11.00
N GLN A 113 -2.06 5.84 11.82
CA GLN A 113 -1.98 6.37 13.18
C GLN A 113 -1.20 5.43 14.10
N GLU A 114 -1.38 4.12 13.97
CA GLU A 114 -0.59 3.11 14.69
C GLU A 114 0.90 3.23 14.32
N GLN A 115 1.21 3.41 13.04
CA GLN A 115 2.57 3.68 12.58
C GLN A 115 3.13 5.00 13.16
N ALA A 116 2.30 6.04 13.27
CA ALA A 116 2.69 7.32 13.88
C ALA A 116 3.03 7.14 15.36
N ILE A 117 2.18 6.45 16.13
CA ILE A 117 2.42 6.14 17.54
C ILE A 117 3.74 5.38 17.72
N ASN A 118 3.96 4.34 16.93
CA ASN A 118 5.19 3.54 16.97
C ASN A 118 6.46 4.35 16.59
N THR A 119 6.29 5.47 15.89
CA THR A 119 7.38 6.37 15.49
C THR A 119 7.52 7.57 16.46
N ASN A 120 6.79 7.61 17.57
CA ASN A 120 6.69 8.76 18.48
C ASN A 120 6.23 10.05 17.76
N GLY A 121 5.42 9.89 16.72
CA GLY A 121 4.75 10.97 15.99
C GLY A 121 3.46 11.39 16.66
N THR A 122 3.05 12.63 16.42
CA THR A 122 1.80 13.20 16.95
C THR A 122 0.84 13.63 15.85
N LYS A 123 1.30 13.62 14.59
CA LYS A 123 0.52 14.07 13.43
C LYS A 123 0.84 13.26 12.18
N LEU A 124 -0.21 13.00 11.40
CA LEU A 124 -0.13 12.58 10.01
C LEU A 124 -0.41 13.80 9.13
N ILE A 125 0.56 14.16 8.29
CA ILE A 125 0.46 15.31 7.39
C ILE A 125 0.63 14.87 5.94
N ASN A 126 0.19 15.72 5.02
CA ASN A 126 0.22 15.43 3.58
C ASN A 126 -0.49 14.12 3.26
N ILE A 127 -1.62 13.87 3.91
CA ILE A 127 -2.45 12.69 3.62
C ILE A 127 -3.09 12.93 2.25
N VAL A 128 -2.74 12.08 1.29
CA VAL A 128 -3.20 12.16 -0.11
C VAL A 128 -3.59 10.78 -0.60
N SER A 129 -4.53 10.71 -1.55
CA SER A 129 -4.80 9.45 -2.24
C SER A 129 -3.69 9.15 -3.23
N ASN A 130 -3.21 7.91 -3.24
CA ASN A 130 -1.97 7.53 -3.89
C ASN A 130 -2.19 6.40 -4.90
N PHE A 131 -3.17 6.52 -5.79
CA PHE A 131 -3.33 5.58 -6.90
C PHE A 131 -2.30 5.82 -8.00
N PRO A 132 -1.76 4.76 -8.64
CA PRO A 132 -0.90 4.92 -9.81
C PRO A 132 -1.62 5.72 -10.88
N ASN A 133 -0.95 6.72 -11.47
CA ASN A 133 -1.47 7.60 -12.53
C ASN A 133 -2.57 8.60 -12.14
N THR A 134 -3.22 8.46 -10.98
CA THR A 134 -4.31 9.37 -10.56
C THR A 134 -4.13 9.91 -9.14
N SER A 135 -2.89 10.07 -8.65
CA SER A 135 -2.65 10.60 -7.31
C SER A 135 -3.40 11.90 -7.07
N HIS A 136 -4.14 12.00 -5.96
CA HIS A 136 -5.03 13.11 -5.69
C HIS A 136 -4.68 13.80 -4.39
N ASN A 137 -4.32 15.07 -4.53
CA ASN A 137 -3.95 15.95 -3.44
C ASN A 137 -5.10 16.92 -3.16
N SER A 138 -5.88 16.64 -2.12
CA SER A 138 -7.00 17.48 -1.70
C SER A 138 -7.13 17.49 -0.17
N SER A 139 -7.51 18.64 0.37
CA SER A 139 -7.83 18.81 1.79
C SER A 139 -9.28 18.50 2.13
N THR A 140 -10.13 18.27 1.12
CA THR A 140 -11.59 18.11 1.29
C THR A 140 -12.15 16.84 0.65
N THR A 141 -11.35 16.15 -0.17
CA THR A 141 -11.79 14.94 -0.89
C THR A 141 -10.71 13.87 -0.88
N PHE A 142 -11.12 12.61 -1.06
CA PHE A 142 -10.25 11.45 -1.22
C PHE A 142 -10.74 10.60 -2.39
N GLN A 143 -9.87 9.74 -2.92
CA GLN A 143 -10.21 8.77 -3.94
C GLN A 143 -10.39 7.38 -3.35
N CYS A 144 -11.30 6.64 -3.96
CA CYS A 144 -11.59 5.25 -3.68
C CYS A 144 -11.79 4.52 -5.01
N GLU A 145 -11.14 3.38 -5.19
CA GLU A 145 -11.29 2.56 -6.39
C GLU A 145 -12.38 1.51 -6.16
N VAL A 146 -13.42 1.55 -6.98
CA VAL A 146 -14.57 0.66 -6.86
C VAL A 146 -14.64 -0.21 -8.10
N GLY A 147 -14.36 -1.50 -7.92
CA GLY A 147 -14.67 -2.56 -8.87
C GLY A 147 -16.01 -3.21 -8.52
N SER A 148 -16.43 -4.14 -9.36
CA SER A 148 -17.72 -4.84 -9.18
C SER A 148 -17.73 -5.84 -8.02
N VAL A 149 -16.54 -6.31 -7.61
CA VAL A 149 -16.38 -7.33 -6.56
C VAL A 149 -15.54 -6.81 -5.39
N PHE A 150 -14.76 -5.76 -5.61
CA PHE A 150 -13.87 -5.19 -4.60
C PHE A 150 -13.93 -3.67 -4.56
N THR A 151 -13.59 -3.13 -3.39
CA THR A 151 -13.28 -1.71 -3.20
C THR A 151 -11.89 -1.61 -2.59
N ILE A 152 -11.09 -0.65 -3.07
CA ILE A 152 -9.72 -0.39 -2.60
C ILE A 152 -9.57 1.10 -2.26
N ILE A 153 -8.82 1.39 -1.20
CA ILE A 153 -8.25 2.72 -0.94
C ILE A 153 -6.74 2.61 -0.80
N MET A 154 -6.02 3.60 -1.32
CA MET A 154 -4.58 3.73 -1.11
C MET A 154 -4.26 5.18 -0.73
N LEU A 155 -3.68 5.35 0.46
CA LEU A 155 -3.28 6.65 1.00
C LEU A 155 -1.77 6.71 1.16
N LYS A 156 -1.21 7.91 1.00
CA LYS A 156 0.17 8.24 1.37
C LYS A 156 0.19 9.41 2.34
N ALA A 157 1.09 9.38 3.31
CA ALA A 157 1.26 10.46 4.29
C ALA A 157 2.72 10.57 4.79
N ASN A 158 3.00 11.62 5.56
CA ASN A 158 4.20 11.76 6.36
C ASN A 158 3.85 11.75 7.84
N ILE A 159 4.71 11.13 8.66
CA ILE A 159 4.63 11.19 10.12
C ILE A 159 5.45 12.40 10.60
N ALA A 160 4.85 13.22 11.44
CA ALA A 160 5.45 14.41 12.00
C ALA A 160 5.20 14.55 13.51
N ARG A 161 5.93 15.48 14.12
CA ARG A 161 5.74 15.94 15.50
C ARG A 161 5.25 17.40 15.50
#